data_AF-A0A2A4GC70-F1
#
_entry.id   AF-A0A2A4GC70-F1
#
_cell.length_a   1.000
_cell.length_b   1.000
_cell.length_c   1.000
_cell.angle_alpha   90.00
_cell.angle_beta   90.00
_cell.angle_gamma   90.00
#
_symmetry.space_group_name_H-M   'P 1'
#
loop_
_entity.id
_entity.type
_entity.pdbx_description
1 polymer ?
#
loop_
_entity_poly.entity_id
_entity_poly.type
_entity_poly.pdbx_seq_one_letter_code
_entity_poly.pdbx_strand_id
1 'polypeptide(L)' 'MEDLKMKLGKAGAVLAVLGLLSLVLSIFNYNIRLLSWIDVWGSTMGWILRFVFIGVGGALFYLYGREEAE' A
#
# COMPACT_ATOMS: atom_id res chain seq x y z
N MET A 1 23.30 -5.81 3.78
CA MET A 1 22.42 -4.62 3.90
C MET A 1 21.52 -4.45 2.67
N GLU A 2 21.97 -4.83 1.48
CA GLU A 2 21.12 -4.83 0.26
C GLU A 2 19.89 -5.73 0.37
N ASP A 3 20.01 -6.93 0.93
CA ASP A 3 18.87 -7.84 1.11
C ASP A 3 17.70 -7.20 1.87
N LEU A 4 18.00 -6.37 2.87
CA LEU A 4 16.98 -5.68 3.67
C LEU A 4 16.30 -4.59 2.85
N LYS A 5 17.06 -3.82 2.05
CA LYS A 5 16.50 -2.81 1.14
C LYS A 5 15.59 -3.46 0.10
N MET A 6 16.05 -4.54 -0.54
CA MET A 6 15.26 -5.27 -1.53
C MET A 6 13.98 -5.87 -0.94
N LYS A 7 14.04 -6.44 0.27
CA LYS A 7 12.85 -6.89 0.99
C LYS A 7 11.90 -5.74 1.30
N LEU A 8 12.42 -4.58 1.70
CA LEU A 8 11.63 -3.39 1.98
C LEU A 8 10.94 -2.85 0.71
N GLY A 9 11.63 -2.85 -0.42
CA GLY A 9 11.07 -2.48 -1.72
C GLY A 9 9.93 -3.41 -2.14
N LYS A 10 10.13 -4.73 -2.02
CA LYS A 10 9.09 -5.74 -2.30
C LYS A 10 7.89 -5.59 -1.35
N ALA A 11 8.13 -5.37 -0.06
CA ALA A 11 7.08 -5.10 0.92
C ALA A 11 6.31 -3.80 0.59
N GLY A 12 7.03 -2.76 0.16
CA GLY A 12 6.45 -1.51 -0.33
C GLY A 12 5.53 -1.72 -1.53
N ALA A 13 5.95 -2.52 -2.50
CA ALA A 13 5.12 -2.86 -3.67
C ALA A 13 3.83 -3.55 -3.27
N VAL A 14 3.92 -4.55 -2.38
CA VAL A 14 2.74 -5.26 -1.85
C VAL A 14 1.81 -4.29 -1.11
N LEU A 15 2.35 -3.41 -0.27
CA LEU A 15 1.58 -2.40 0.45
C LEU A 15 0.84 -1.45 -0.50
N ALA A 16 1.51 -1.00 -1.56
CA ALA A 16 0.92 -0.10 -2.56
C ALA A 16 -0.24 -0.78 -3.30
N VAL A 17 -0.03 -2.03 -3.73
CA VAL A 17 -1.06 -2.83 -4.41
C VAL A 17 -2.23 -3.09 -3.47
N LEU A 18 -1.99 -3.42 -2.20
CA LEU A 18 -3.06 -3.62 -1.21
C LEU A 18 -3.87 -2.34 -0.97
N GLY A 19 -3.21 -1.19 -0.87
CA GLY A 19 -3.87 0.11 -0.77
C GLY A 19 -4.73 0.40 -2.01
N LEU A 20 -4.20 0.13 -3.21
CA LEU A 20 -4.90 0.34 -4.47
C LEU A 20 -6.11 -0.58 -4.63
N LEU A 21 -5.96 -1.87 -4.34
CA LEU A 21 -7.06 -2.83 -4.37
C LEU A 21 -8.15 -2.46 -3.35
N SER A 22 -7.76 -2.03 -2.16
CA SER A 22 -8.71 -1.56 -1.15
C SER A 22 -9.46 -0.30 -1.57
N LEU A 23 -8.80 0.62 -2.29
CA LEU A 23 -9.43 1.80 -2.88
C LEU A 23 -10.45 1.42 -3.94
N VAL A 24 -10.08 0.54 -4.88
CA VAL A 24 -11.01 0.07 -5.93
C VAL A 24 -12.20 -0.67 -5.32
N LEU A 25 -11.97 -1.57 -4.36
CA LEU A 25 -13.05 -2.33 -3.71
C LEU A 25 -14.01 -1.43 -2.91
N SER A 26 -13.51 -0.35 -2.31
CA SER A 26 -14.35 0.57 -1.54
C SER A 26 -15.43 1.26 -2.39
N ILE A 27 -15.21 1.40 -3.70
CA ILE A 27 -16.20 1.95 -4.66
C ILE A 27 -17.42 1.02 -4.77
N PHE A 28 -17.22 -0.29 -4.57
CA PHE A 28 -18.29 -1.30 -4.58
C PHE A 28 -18.84 -1.60 -3.18
N ASN A 29 -18.46 -0.82 -2.16
CA ASN A 29 -18.71 -1.11 -0.74
C ASN A 29 -18.16 -2.48 -0.28
N TYR A 30 -17.09 -2.94 -0.93
CA TYR A 30 -16.36 -4.14 -0.54
C TYR A 30 -15.06 -3.79 0.17
N ASN A 31 -14.68 -4.66 1.11
CA ASN A 31 -13.50 -4.46 1.94
C ASN A 31 -12.61 -5.69 1.91
N ILE A 32 -11.30 -5.47 1.77
CA ILE A 32 -10.31 -6.53 1.97
C ILE A 32 -10.32 -6.87 3.46
N ARG A 33 -10.44 -8.16 3.81
CA ARG A 33 -10.54 -8.59 5.21
C ARG A 33 -9.38 -8.12 6.10
N LEU A 34 -8.18 -7.98 5.54
CA LEU A 34 -7.01 -7.44 6.25
C LEU A 34 -7.11 -5.91 6.51
N LEU A 35 -7.81 -5.19 5.62
CA LEU A 35 -7.90 -3.72 5.65
C LEU A 35 -9.28 -3.23 6.10
N SER A 36 -10.19 -4.11 6.49
CA SER A 36 -11.55 -3.74 6.91
C SER A 36 -11.60 -2.84 8.15
N TRP A 37 -10.54 -2.82 8.94
CA TRP A 37 -10.39 -1.91 10.07
C TRP A 37 -10.29 -0.44 9.64
N ILE A 38 -9.89 -0.17 8.39
CA ILE A 38 -9.81 1.19 7.83
C ILE A 38 -11.20 1.83 7.80
N ASP A 39 -12.23 1.05 7.54
CA ASP A 39 -13.60 1.55 7.39
C ASP A 39 -14.26 1.90 8.73
N VAL A 40 -13.69 1.45 9.84
CA VAL A 40 -14.12 1.82 11.21
C VAL A 40 -13.88 3.31 11.48
N TRP A 41 -12.90 3.91 10.82
CA TRP A 41 -12.59 5.34 10.96
C TRP A 41 -13.55 6.26 10.18
N GLY A 42 -14.51 5.68 9.46
CA GLY A 42 -15.45 6.39 8.60
C GLY A 42 -14.89 6.65 7.20
N SER A 43 -15.79 7.07 6.30
CA SER A 43 -15.49 7.18 4.85
C SER A 43 -14.28 8.07 4.56
N THR A 44 -14.30 9.34 5.01
CA THR A 44 -13.22 10.30 4.71
C THR A 44 -11.85 9.82 5.19
N MET A 45 -11.76 9.35 6.44
CA MET A 45 -10.50 8.84 6.98
C MET A 45 -10.08 7.55 6.27
N GLY A 46 -11.05 6.71 5.89
CA GLY A 46 -10.79 5.49 5.15
C GLY A 46 -10.18 5.72 3.77
N TRP A 47 -10.58 6.79 3.07
CA TRP A 47 -9.95 7.22 1.82
C TRP A 47 -8.52 7.73 2.05
N ILE A 48 -8.30 8.54 3.10
CA ILE A 48 -6.97 9.06 3.45
C ILE A 48 -5.99 7.91 3.72
N LEU A 49 -6.36 6.93 4.54
CA LEU A 49 -5.51 5.79 4.87
C LEU A 49 -5.14 4.94 3.64
N ARG A 50 -6.09 4.75 2.71
CA ARG A 50 -5.82 4.06 1.45
C ARG A 50 -4.80 4.81 0.60
N PHE A 51 -4.94 6.14 0.47
CA PHE A 51 -3.93 6.96 -0.22
C PHE A 51 -2.58 6.93 0.49
N VAL A 52 -2.54 6.88 1.81
CA VAL A 52 -1.29 6.72 2.57
C VAL A 52 -0.64 5.38 2.28
N PHE A 53 -1.38 4.26 2.25
CA PHE A 53 -0.80 2.96 1.89
C PHE A 53 -0.28 2.91 0.46
N ILE A 54 -1.01 3.51 -0.49
CA ILE A 54 -0.54 3.63 -1.88
C ILE A 54 0.72 4.50 -1.94
N GLY A 55 0.72 5.66 -1.30
CA GLY A 55 1.82 6.63 -1.33
C GLY A 55 3.08 6.12 -0.64
N VAL A 56 2.95 5.61 0.60
CA VAL A 56 4.07 5.06 1.37
C VAL A 56 4.59 3.79 0.72
N GLY A 57 3.70 2.87 0.30
CA GLY A 57 4.11 1.65 -0.38
C GLY A 57 4.82 1.94 -1.70
N GLY A 58 4.28 2.87 -2.49
CA GLY A 58 4.87 3.31 -3.75
C GLY A 58 6.23 3.99 -3.55
N ALA A 59 6.36 4.85 -2.53
CA ALA A 59 7.63 5.47 -2.16
C ALA A 59 8.67 4.42 -1.72
N LEU A 60 8.30 3.45 -0.88
CA LEU A 60 9.19 2.37 -0.45
C LEU A 60 9.66 1.51 -1.63
N PHE A 61 8.75 1.17 -2.55
CA PHE A 61 9.10 0.44 -3.77
C PHE A 61 10.03 1.26 -4.67
N TYR A 62 9.73 2.54 -4.87
CA TYR A 62 10.53 3.43 -5.71
C TYR A 62 11.96 3.61 -5.18
N LEU A 63 12.10 3.79 -3.86
CA LEU A 63 13.38 4.09 -3.19
C LEU A 63 14.23 2.86 -2.93
N TYR A 64 13.62 1.70 -2.68
CA TYR A 64 14.34 0.50 -2.22
C TYR A 64 14.08 -0.76 -3.05
N GLY A 65 13.12 -0.73 -3.98
CA GLY A 65 12.75 -1.86 -4.85
C GLY A 65 13.41 -1.85 -6.21
N ARG A 66 14.13 -0.76 -6.55
CA ARG A 66 15.07 -0.77 -7.67
C ARG A 66 16.39 -1.31 -7.15
N GLU A 67 16.65 -2.59 -7.40
CA GLU A 67 18.02 -3.02 -7.60
C GLU A 67 18.58 -2.18 -8.75
N GLU A 68 19.80 -1.67 -8.60
CA GLU A 68 20.50 -0.89 -9.61
C GLU A 68 20.30 -1.57 -10.96
N ALA A 69 19.52 -0.94 -11.84
CA ALA A 69 19.56 -1.25 -13.25
C ALA A 69 20.94 -0.75 -13.73
N GLU A 70 21.95 -1.60 -13.59
CA GLU A 70 23.05 -1.61 -14.56
C GLU A 70 22.49 -2.01 -15.95
#